data_AF-A0A1I1RYC6-F1
#
_entry.id   AF-A0A1I1RYC6-F1
#
_cell.length_a   1.000
_cell.length_b   1.000
_cell.length_c   1.000
_cell.angle_alpha   90.00
_cell.angle_beta   90.00
_cell.angle_gamma   90.00
#
_symmetry.space_group_name_H-M   'P 1'
#
loop_
_entity.id
_entity.type
_entity.pdbx_description
1 polymer ?
#
loop_
_entity_poly.entity_id
_entity_poly.type
_entity_poly.pdbx_seq_one_letter_code
_entity_poly.pdbx_strand_id
1 'polypeptide(L)'
;MYQLGGKMAQGIDNSLAFFKGPGPAGDIALVGKQGGPGKVTEWVNKYHAESSKFMNDKIQGIEASLARGTGDVGEKASGANLPKSYLYEALKQQGLDEVPKNLKQKWTKDGYNYEVRVHPGNSAHTDAESIYRVSKKATPVPGKQGSGMEYMDVDGNWWHESVLKEFHKGGTPNPDFNHKAAKDTHIPVDK
;
A
#
# COMPACT_ATOMS: atom_id res chain seq x y z
N MET A 1 40.76 42.20 -5.36
CA MET A 1 40.72 40.88 -4.69
C MET A 1 39.67 40.92 -3.59
N TYR A 2 38.87 39.86 -3.51
CA TYR A 2 37.81 39.50 -2.55
C TYR A 2 36.50 40.26 -2.57
N GLN A 3 35.41 39.54 -2.89
CA GLN A 3 34.22 39.36 -2.04
C GLN A 3 33.45 38.12 -2.55
N LEU A 4 33.47 37.03 -1.78
CA LEU A 4 32.44 36.61 -0.81
C LEU A 4 31.16 36.11 -1.49
N GLY A 5 31.13 34.81 -1.78
CA GLY A 5 29.94 34.08 -2.17
C GLY A 5 29.13 33.63 -0.95
N GLY A 6 27.85 33.96 -0.94
CA GLY A 6 26.88 33.48 0.04
C GLY A 6 25.43 33.62 -0.45
N LYS A 7 24.75 32.46 -0.46
CA LYS A 7 23.31 32.19 -0.24
C LYS A 7 22.24 32.35 -1.36
N MET A 8 21.66 31.17 -1.66
CA MET A 8 20.24 30.77 -1.71
C MET A 8 19.36 31.01 -2.96
N ALA A 9 19.08 29.88 -3.62
CA ALA A 9 17.77 29.26 -3.94
C ALA A 9 16.78 29.87 -4.97
N GLN A 10 16.35 28.94 -5.84
CA GLN A 10 14.99 28.73 -6.40
C GLN A 10 14.65 29.40 -7.75
N GLY A 11 14.20 28.55 -8.68
CA GLY A 11 13.60 28.93 -9.96
C GLY A 11 13.99 27.95 -11.06
N ILE A 12 13.13 26.97 -11.34
CA ILE A 12 13.25 26.15 -12.55
C ILE A 12 12.47 26.92 -13.61
N ASP A 13 13.20 27.50 -14.55
CA ASP A 13 12.67 28.41 -15.55
C ASP A 13 11.86 27.62 -16.60
N ASN A 14 10.54 27.61 -16.48
CA ASN A 14 9.70 27.18 -17.59
C ASN A 14 9.52 28.37 -18.54
N SER A 15 10.31 28.37 -19.61
CA SER A 15 10.31 29.37 -20.67
C SER A 15 8.90 29.58 -21.25
N LEU A 16 8.34 30.78 -21.00
CA LEU A 16 7.13 31.29 -21.62
C LEU A 16 7.46 31.60 -23.09
N ALA A 17 7.08 30.74 -24.03
CA ALA A 17 7.18 31.04 -25.45
C ALA A 17 6.18 32.16 -25.82
N PHE A 18 6.71 33.22 -26.44
CA PHE A 18 6.06 34.45 -26.84
C PHE A 18 4.80 34.24 -27.70
N PHE A 19 3.65 34.75 -27.26
CA PHE A 19 2.52 35.05 -28.15
C PHE A 19 2.79 36.39 -28.87
N LYS A 20 3.06 36.31 -30.17
CA LYS A 20 3.00 37.47 -31.09
C LYS A 20 1.51 37.72 -31.38
N GLY A 21 0.97 38.83 -30.88
CA GLY A 21 -0.44 39.20 -31.11
C GLY A 21 -0.71 39.68 -32.55
N PRO A 22 -1.97 39.71 -33.01
CA PRO A 22 -2.37 40.44 -34.21
C PRO A 22 -2.99 41.81 -33.85
N GLY A 23 -2.61 42.85 -34.60
CA GLY A 23 -3.29 44.15 -34.63
C GLY A 23 -4.62 44.10 -35.39
N PRO A 24 -5.44 45.16 -35.35
CA PRO A 24 -6.81 45.11 -35.81
C PRO A 24 -6.92 45.45 -37.30
N ALA A 25 -7.57 44.59 -38.09
CA ALA A 25 -8.26 44.97 -39.34
C ALA A 25 -8.99 43.77 -39.97
N GLY A 26 -10.25 43.98 -40.33
CA GLY A 26 -10.85 43.35 -41.52
C GLY A 26 -11.76 42.16 -41.26
N ASP A 27 -13.05 42.36 -41.55
CA ASP A 27 -14.08 41.34 -41.64
C ASP A 27 -13.68 40.16 -42.54
N ILE A 28 -13.52 38.95 -41.98
CA ILE A 28 -13.80 37.69 -42.68
C ILE A 28 -14.26 36.67 -41.62
N ALA A 29 -15.50 36.23 -41.74
CA ALA A 29 -16.00 35.06 -41.00
C ALA A 29 -15.20 33.81 -41.41
N LEU A 30 -14.28 33.36 -40.55
CA LEU A 30 -13.72 32.01 -40.64
C LEU A 30 -14.42 31.13 -39.61
N VAL A 31 -15.30 30.26 -40.10
CA VAL A 31 -15.84 29.12 -39.36
C VAL A 31 -14.68 28.15 -39.10
N GLY A 32 -13.98 28.33 -38.00
CA GLY A 32 -13.01 27.38 -37.47
C GLY A 32 -13.76 26.37 -36.63
N LYS A 33 -13.93 25.13 -37.13
CA LYS A 33 -14.41 24.01 -36.32
C LYS A 33 -13.64 24.01 -35.00
N GLN A 34 -14.38 24.19 -33.91
CA GLN A 34 -13.89 24.01 -32.55
C GLN A 34 -13.50 22.53 -32.42
N GLY A 35 -12.23 22.23 -32.67
CA GLY A 35 -11.66 20.91 -32.44
C GLY A 35 -11.85 20.60 -30.97
N GLY A 36 -12.60 19.54 -30.69
CA GLY A 36 -12.83 19.06 -29.32
C GLY A 36 -11.51 18.84 -28.58
N PRO A 37 -11.56 18.76 -27.24
CA PRO A 37 -10.37 18.53 -26.44
C PRO A 37 -9.61 17.33 -27.02
N GLY A 38 -8.36 17.55 -27.43
CA GLY A 38 -7.52 16.48 -27.94
C GLY A 38 -7.34 15.38 -26.90
N LYS A 39 -6.88 14.20 -27.33
CA LYS A 39 -6.72 13.02 -26.46
C LYS A 39 -5.94 13.28 -25.16
N VAL A 40 -5.00 14.22 -25.16
CA VAL A 40 -4.22 14.60 -23.97
C VAL A 40 -5.07 15.38 -22.97
N THR A 41 -5.91 16.31 -23.42
CA THR A 41 -6.82 17.06 -22.54
C THR A 41 -7.97 16.19 -22.05
N GLU A 42 -8.47 15.24 -22.85
CA GLU A 42 -9.42 14.23 -22.37
C GLU A 42 -8.80 13.30 -21.32
N TRP A 43 -7.54 12.86 -21.51
CA TRP A 43 -6.82 12.04 -20.55
C TRP A 43 -6.60 12.81 -19.24
N VAL A 44 -6.07 14.04 -19.30
CA VAL A 44 -5.88 14.87 -18.11
C VAL A 44 -7.21 15.09 -17.38
N ASN A 45 -8.30 15.42 -18.08
CA ASN A 45 -9.59 15.64 -17.43
C ASN A 45 -10.18 14.37 -16.80
N LYS A 46 -10.03 13.21 -17.45
CA LYS A 46 -10.47 11.92 -16.92
C LYS A 46 -9.75 11.58 -15.62
N TYR A 47 -8.42 11.65 -15.61
CA TYR A 47 -7.62 11.30 -14.44
C TYR A 47 -7.62 12.40 -13.37
N HIS A 48 -7.92 13.66 -13.71
CA HIS A 48 -8.06 14.73 -12.72
C HIS A 48 -9.30 14.53 -11.85
N ALA A 49 -10.44 14.18 -12.44
CA ALA A 49 -11.65 13.87 -11.69
C ALA A 49 -11.48 12.62 -10.80
N GLU A 50 -10.83 11.57 -11.32
CA GLU A 50 -10.51 10.36 -10.57
C GLU A 50 -9.49 10.64 -9.44
N SER A 51 -8.49 11.49 -9.67
CA SER A 51 -7.47 11.86 -8.67
C SER A 51 -8.05 12.74 -7.55
N SER A 52 -8.87 13.74 -7.89
CA SER A 52 -9.56 14.57 -6.90
C SER A 52 -10.54 13.75 -6.06
N LYS A 53 -11.28 12.81 -6.68
CA LYS A 53 -12.17 11.90 -5.96
C LYS A 53 -11.39 10.96 -5.02
N PHE A 54 -10.30 10.37 -5.52
CA PHE A 54 -9.42 9.52 -4.71
C PHE A 54 -8.82 10.25 -3.50
N MET A 55 -8.37 11.50 -3.68
CA MET A 55 -7.85 12.32 -2.59
C MET A 55 -8.94 12.67 -1.58
N ASN A 56 -10.14 13.01 -2.04
CA ASN A 56 -11.27 13.37 -1.17
C ASN A 56 -11.74 12.16 -0.34
N ASP A 57 -11.91 10.99 -0.97
CA ASP A 57 -12.31 9.75 -0.28
C ASP A 57 -11.25 9.32 0.76
N LYS A 58 -9.96 9.53 0.46
CA LYS A 58 -8.86 9.26 1.39
C LYS A 58 -8.83 10.24 2.57
N ILE A 59 -9.06 11.53 2.32
CA ILE A 59 -9.12 12.55 3.38
C ILE A 59 -10.34 12.29 4.27
N GLN A 60 -11.52 12.07 3.70
CA GLN A 60 -12.73 11.74 4.46
C GLN A 60 -12.58 10.45 5.26
N GLY A 61 -11.94 9.42 4.71
CA GLY A 61 -11.63 8.19 5.45
C GLY A 61 -10.70 8.41 6.64
N ILE A 62 -9.72 9.32 6.51
CA ILE A 62 -8.82 9.70 7.60
C ILE A 62 -9.54 10.56 8.64
N GLU A 63 -10.37 11.53 8.23
CA GLU A 63 -11.15 12.38 9.13
C GLU A 63 -12.20 11.58 9.93
N ALA A 64 -12.88 10.63 9.29
CA ALA A 64 -13.79 9.70 9.95
C ALA A 64 -13.07 8.79 10.97
N SER A 65 -11.79 8.49 10.72
CA SER A 65 -10.95 7.72 11.63
C SER A 65 -10.46 8.57 12.81
N LEU A 66 -10.13 9.85 12.58
CA LEU A 66 -9.71 10.80 13.62
C LEU A 66 -10.86 11.19 14.56
N ALA A 67 -12.06 11.40 14.02
CA ALA A 67 -13.24 11.79 14.80
C ALA A 67 -13.71 10.70 15.79
N ARG A 68 -13.31 9.44 15.58
CA ARG A 68 -13.60 8.31 16.48
C ARG A 68 -12.56 8.15 17.60
N GLY A 69 -11.47 8.91 17.58
CA GLY A 69 -10.28 8.71 18.43
C GLY A 69 -10.10 9.72 19.57
N THR A 70 -11.09 10.55 19.91
CA THR A 70 -10.99 11.46 21.06
C THR A 70 -11.56 10.80 22.32
N GLY A 71 -10.78 9.88 22.89
CA GLY A 71 -11.05 9.26 24.20
C GLY A 71 -9.81 8.53 24.68
N ASP A 72 -9.06 9.17 25.58
CA ASP A 72 -7.95 8.61 26.36
C ASP A 72 -8.18 7.15 26.74
N VAL A 73 -7.36 6.23 26.20
CA VAL A 73 -6.67 5.09 26.85
C VAL A 73 -5.97 4.26 25.75
N GLY A 74 -4.62 4.21 25.77
CA GLY A 74 -3.78 3.12 25.20
C GLY A 74 -4.12 2.61 23.79
N GLU A 75 -3.68 3.34 22.77
CA GLU A 75 -4.04 3.13 21.35
C GLU A 75 -3.47 1.81 20.76
N LYS A 76 -4.23 0.72 20.85
CA LYS A 76 -4.20 -0.33 19.83
C LYS A 76 -4.85 0.25 18.57
N ALA A 77 -4.05 0.55 17.56
CA ALA A 77 -4.51 0.95 16.22
C ALA A 77 -5.41 -0.13 15.62
N SER A 78 -6.71 -0.02 15.89
CA SER A 78 -7.78 -0.88 15.39
C SER A 78 -8.46 -0.19 14.21
N GLY A 79 -7.73 -0.06 13.11
CA GLY A 79 -8.29 0.30 11.81
C GLY A 79 -8.82 -0.96 11.12
N ALA A 80 -10.13 -1.19 11.19
CA ALA A 80 -10.81 -2.38 10.69
C ALA A 80 -10.34 -2.84 9.28
N ASN A 81 -10.02 -4.14 9.14
CA ASN A 81 -9.45 -4.87 7.96
C ASN A 81 -7.91 -4.91 7.82
N LEU A 82 -7.19 -5.08 8.93
CA LEU A 82 -5.71 -5.12 8.96
C LEU A 82 -5.09 -6.11 7.95
N PRO A 83 -5.46 -7.40 7.88
CA PRO A 83 -4.75 -8.33 6.99
C PRO A 83 -5.12 -8.18 5.52
N LYS A 84 -6.38 -7.85 5.20
CA LYS A 84 -6.85 -7.64 3.82
C LYS A 84 -6.16 -6.43 3.18
N SER A 85 -5.82 -5.40 3.96
CA SER A 85 -5.08 -4.24 3.46
C SER A 85 -3.72 -4.63 2.85
N TYR A 86 -2.99 -5.55 3.49
CA TYR A 86 -1.72 -6.10 2.97
C TYR A 86 -1.95 -6.92 1.70
N LEU A 87 -3.04 -7.69 1.63
CA LEU A 87 -3.40 -8.44 0.43
C LEU A 87 -3.67 -7.50 -0.75
N TYR A 88 -4.48 -6.45 -0.56
CA TYR A 88 -4.74 -5.45 -1.60
C TYR A 88 -3.49 -4.67 -2.00
N GLU A 89 -2.62 -4.32 -1.05
CA GLU A 89 -1.33 -3.70 -1.37
C GLU A 89 -0.47 -4.64 -2.23
N ALA A 90 -0.45 -5.94 -1.91
CA ALA A 90 0.27 -6.93 -2.69
C ALA A 90 -0.27 -7.07 -4.12
N LEU A 91 -1.59 -7.12 -4.30
CA LEU A 91 -2.24 -7.17 -5.61
C LEU A 91 -1.94 -5.90 -6.43
N LYS A 92 -2.09 -4.73 -5.81
CA LYS A 92 -1.81 -3.44 -6.43
C LYS A 92 -0.37 -3.33 -6.92
N GLN A 93 0.60 -3.82 -6.14
CA GLN A 93 2.00 -3.82 -6.55
C GLN A 93 2.27 -4.73 -7.77
N GLN A 94 1.45 -5.76 -7.98
CA GLN A 94 1.54 -6.64 -9.15
C GLN A 94 0.62 -6.20 -10.32
N GLY A 95 -0.21 -5.17 -10.12
CA GLY A 95 -1.21 -4.75 -11.12
C GLY A 95 -2.31 -5.78 -11.34
N LEU A 96 -2.69 -6.50 -10.28
CA LEU A 96 -3.74 -7.51 -10.31
C LEU A 96 -5.02 -6.97 -9.65
N ASP A 97 -6.16 -7.23 -10.27
CA ASP A 97 -7.48 -6.86 -9.73
C ASP A 97 -8.14 -8.00 -8.94
N GLU A 98 -7.72 -9.24 -9.19
CA GLU A 98 -8.23 -10.46 -8.55
C GLU A 98 -7.11 -11.24 -7.85
N VAL A 99 -7.47 -11.99 -6.79
CA VAL A 99 -6.51 -12.81 -6.05
C VAL A 99 -6.17 -14.07 -6.84
N PRO A 100 -4.92 -14.26 -7.31
CA PRO A 100 -4.54 -15.47 -8.03
C PRO A 100 -4.36 -16.63 -7.05
N LYS A 101 -4.53 -17.87 -7.55
CA LYS A 101 -4.35 -19.11 -6.75
C LYS A 101 -2.98 -19.23 -6.09
N ASN A 102 -1.96 -18.62 -6.70
CA ASN A 102 -0.62 -18.51 -6.16
C ASN A 102 -0.18 -17.06 -6.29
N LEU A 103 -0.06 -16.38 -5.15
CA LEU A 103 0.50 -15.04 -5.07
C LEU A 103 1.73 -15.12 -4.18
N LYS A 104 2.77 -14.38 -4.54
CA LYS A 104 3.87 -14.08 -3.64
C LYS A 104 4.39 -12.68 -3.93
N GLN A 105 4.10 -11.75 -3.05
CA GLN A 105 4.60 -10.38 -3.15
C GLN A 105 5.43 -10.03 -1.94
N LYS A 106 6.57 -9.38 -2.17
CA LYS A 106 7.50 -8.92 -1.14
C LYS A 106 7.79 -7.45 -1.31
N TRP A 107 7.86 -6.73 -0.20
CA TRP A 107 8.28 -5.32 -0.21
C TRP A 107 8.88 -4.91 1.13
N THR A 108 9.65 -3.83 1.11
CA THR A 108 10.26 -3.26 2.31
C THR A 108 9.54 -1.97 2.66
N LYS A 109 9.11 -1.84 3.92
CA LYS A 109 8.43 -0.66 4.43
C LYS A 109 8.69 -0.53 5.93
N ASP A 110 8.96 0.68 6.39
CA ASP A 110 9.12 1.01 7.83
C ASP A 110 10.13 0.10 8.58
N GLY A 111 11.23 -0.30 7.92
CA GLY A 111 12.26 -1.17 8.53
C GLY A 111 11.89 -2.65 8.61
N TYR A 112 10.83 -3.07 7.91
CA TYR A 112 10.42 -4.47 7.80
C TYR A 112 10.35 -4.90 6.34
N ASN A 113 10.72 -6.16 6.10
CA ASN A 113 10.42 -6.89 4.87
C ASN A 113 9.09 -7.62 5.07
N TYR A 114 8.07 -7.20 4.35
CA TYR A 114 6.77 -7.85 4.31
C TYR A 114 6.72 -8.88 3.19
N GLU A 115 5.97 -9.97 3.41
CA GLU A 115 5.58 -10.92 2.38
C GLU A 115 4.09 -11.23 2.52
N VAL A 116 3.36 -11.17 1.41
CA VAL A 116 2.02 -11.74 1.31
C VAL A 116 2.09 -12.92 0.36
N ARG A 117 1.62 -14.07 0.83
CA ARG A 117 1.60 -15.30 0.05
C ARG A 117 0.21 -15.90 0.04
N VAL A 118 -0.34 -16.11 -1.16
CA VAL A 118 -1.57 -16.89 -1.37
C VAL A 118 -1.18 -18.28 -1.83
N HIS A 119 -1.78 -19.31 -1.22
CA HIS A 119 -1.57 -20.70 -1.56
C HIS A 119 -2.81 -21.55 -1.24
N PRO A 120 -2.91 -22.79 -1.73
CA PRO A 120 -3.98 -23.69 -1.33
C PRO A 120 -4.01 -23.90 0.19
N GLY A 121 -5.22 -24.00 0.74
CA GLY A 121 -5.40 -24.35 2.15
C GLY A 121 -4.82 -25.72 2.46
N ASN A 122 -4.30 -25.87 3.68
CA ASN A 122 -3.92 -27.16 4.23
C ASN A 122 -5.00 -27.58 5.22
N SER A 123 -5.58 -28.77 5.03
CA SER A 123 -6.62 -29.34 5.90
C SER A 123 -6.18 -29.47 7.37
N ALA A 124 -4.88 -29.44 7.66
CA ALA A 124 -4.36 -29.38 9.03
C ALA A 124 -4.69 -28.06 9.76
N HIS A 125 -5.01 -27.00 9.02
CA HIS A 125 -5.21 -25.65 9.57
C HIS A 125 -6.50 -24.98 9.10
N THR A 126 -7.04 -25.34 7.94
CA THR A 126 -8.22 -24.68 7.35
C THR A 126 -8.93 -25.56 6.33
N ASP A 127 -10.24 -25.40 6.21
CA ASP A 127 -11.07 -26.03 5.17
C ASP A 127 -11.18 -25.16 3.89
N ALA A 128 -10.56 -23.97 3.89
CA ALA A 128 -10.60 -23.07 2.76
C ALA A 128 -9.79 -23.61 1.57
N GLU A 129 -10.33 -23.49 0.35
CA GLU A 129 -9.64 -23.90 -0.89
C GLU A 129 -8.35 -23.10 -1.11
N SER A 130 -8.36 -21.81 -0.77
CA SER A 130 -7.21 -20.93 -0.83
C SER A 130 -7.15 -20.05 0.41
N ILE A 131 -5.93 -19.83 0.87
CA ILE A 131 -5.61 -18.96 1.99
C ILE A 131 -4.50 -18.00 1.60
N TYR A 132 -4.40 -16.92 2.35
CA TYR A 132 -3.24 -16.06 2.34
C TYR A 132 -2.65 -15.91 3.74
N ARG A 133 -1.35 -15.63 3.78
CA ARG A 133 -0.63 -15.28 5.00
C ARG A 133 0.14 -13.99 4.77
N VAL A 134 0.15 -13.13 5.79
CA VAL A 134 0.97 -11.92 5.83
C VAL A 134 2.09 -12.18 6.81
N SER A 135 3.34 -12.04 6.37
CA SER A 135 4.51 -12.14 7.23
C SER A 135 5.33 -10.86 7.19
N LYS A 136 6.08 -10.62 8.27
CA LYS A 136 7.07 -9.55 8.34
C LYS A 136 8.34 -10.05 9.01
N LYS A 137 9.46 -9.44 8.64
CA LYS A 137 10.76 -9.64 9.27
C LYS A 137 11.52 -8.32 9.30
N ALA A 138 12.12 -7.97 10.42
CA ALA A 138 12.93 -6.76 10.51
C ALA A 138 14.05 -6.80 9.45
N THR A 139 14.30 -5.67 8.81
CA THR A 139 15.42 -5.54 7.87
C THR A 139 16.73 -5.81 8.61
N PRO A 140 17.64 -6.66 8.06
CA PRO A 140 18.89 -6.96 8.73
C PRO A 140 19.71 -5.69 9.01
N VAL A 141 20.14 -5.53 10.26
CA VAL A 141 21.08 -4.48 10.65
C VAL A 141 22.44 -5.14 10.89
N PRO A 142 23.53 -4.66 10.27
CA PRO A 142 24.86 -5.21 10.48
C PRO A 142 25.22 -5.25 11.98
N GLY A 143 25.74 -6.38 12.44
CA GLY A 143 26.14 -6.58 13.83
C GLY A 143 25.01 -6.79 14.84
N LYS A 144 23.74 -6.85 14.41
CA LYS A 144 22.60 -7.18 15.28
C LYS A 144 21.97 -8.51 14.89
N GLN A 145 21.64 -9.32 15.90
CA GLN A 145 20.85 -10.53 15.70
C GLN A 145 19.45 -10.17 15.19
N GLY A 146 18.97 -10.88 14.17
CA GLY A 146 17.65 -10.64 13.59
C GLY A 146 16.51 -11.07 14.52
N SER A 147 15.35 -10.42 14.39
CA SER A 147 14.16 -10.61 15.25
C SER A 147 13.31 -11.84 14.93
N GLY A 148 13.72 -12.66 13.96
CA GLY A 148 12.88 -13.76 13.45
C GLY A 148 11.75 -13.31 12.52
N MET A 149 10.90 -14.26 12.14
CA MET A 149 9.75 -14.03 11.25
C MET A 149 8.48 -13.95 12.09
N GLU A 150 7.59 -13.02 11.77
CA GLU A 150 6.29 -12.87 12.40
C GLU A 150 5.18 -13.01 11.36
N TYR A 151 4.01 -13.51 11.77
CA TYR A 151 2.83 -13.66 10.92
C TYR A 151 1.64 -12.94 11.55
N MET A 152 0.86 -12.24 10.72
CA MET A 152 -0.35 -11.56 11.16
C MET A 152 -1.53 -12.54 11.19
N ASP A 153 -2.32 -12.52 12.26
CA ASP A 153 -3.58 -13.24 12.35
C ASP A 153 -4.76 -12.45 11.75
N VAL A 154 -5.94 -13.07 11.69
CA VAL A 154 -7.18 -12.45 11.19
C VAL A 154 -7.59 -11.18 11.95
N ASP A 155 -7.21 -11.06 13.22
CA ASP A 155 -7.52 -9.92 14.10
C ASP A 155 -6.45 -8.80 13.99
N GLY A 156 -5.36 -9.04 13.25
CA GLY A 156 -4.26 -8.10 13.05
C GLY A 156 -3.14 -8.19 14.08
N ASN A 157 -3.14 -9.19 14.98
CA ASN A 157 -2.04 -9.43 15.91
C ASN A 157 -0.87 -10.11 15.19
N TRP A 158 0.35 -9.76 15.60
CA TRP A 158 1.58 -10.37 15.09
C TRP A 158 2.07 -11.47 16.02
N TRP A 159 2.38 -12.63 15.44
CA TRP A 159 2.86 -13.80 16.17
C TRP A 159 4.21 -14.26 15.62
N HIS A 160 5.18 -14.43 16.50
CA HIS A 160 6.49 -14.96 16.12
C HIS A 160 6.38 -16.42 15.66
N GLU A 161 7.14 -16.81 14.64
CA GLU A 161 7.05 -18.14 14.03
C GLU A 161 7.24 -19.29 15.03
N SER A 162 8.03 -19.08 16.08
CA SER A 162 8.28 -20.12 17.09
C SER A 162 7.00 -20.56 17.81
N VAL A 163 6.02 -19.69 18.04
CA VAL A 163 4.77 -20.05 18.74
C VAL A 163 3.73 -20.66 17.80
N LEU A 164 3.99 -20.68 16.49
CA LEU A 164 3.07 -21.21 15.48
C LEU A 164 3.39 -22.65 15.07
N LYS A 165 4.51 -23.20 15.55
CA LYS A 165 4.99 -24.56 15.23
C LYS A 165 4.72 -25.49 16.41
N GLU A 166 3.93 -26.52 16.19
CA GLU A 166 3.55 -27.50 17.23
C GLU A 166 4.74 -28.34 17.71
N PHE A 167 5.69 -28.62 16.82
CA PHE A 167 6.88 -29.41 17.13
C PHE A 167 8.15 -28.65 16.76
N HIS A 168 9.18 -28.79 17.60
CA HIS A 168 10.52 -28.34 17.25
C HIS A 168 11.16 -29.25 16.20
N LYS A 169 12.29 -28.80 15.65
CA LYS A 169 13.09 -29.62 14.74
C LYS A 169 13.56 -30.87 15.48
N GLY A 170 13.06 -32.04 15.07
CA GLY A 170 13.30 -33.32 15.75
C GLY A 170 12.05 -33.96 16.37
N GLY A 171 10.88 -33.32 16.26
CA GLY A 171 9.60 -33.93 16.66
C GLY A 171 9.25 -33.78 18.14
N THR A 172 10.04 -33.04 18.93
CA THR A 172 9.70 -32.73 20.31
C THR A 172 8.57 -31.70 20.35
N PRO A 173 7.53 -31.88 21.19
CA PRO A 173 6.45 -30.91 21.35
C PRO A 173 6.98 -29.54 21.79
N ASN A 174 6.41 -28.48 21.24
CA ASN A 174 6.73 -27.12 21.60
C ASN A 174 5.81 -26.63 22.73
N PRO A 175 6.34 -26.33 23.93
CA PRO A 175 5.53 -25.87 25.06
C PRO A 175 4.87 -24.50 24.81
N ASP A 176 5.45 -23.70 23.91
CA ASP A 176 4.95 -22.36 23.57
C ASP A 176 3.99 -22.37 22.37
N PHE A 177 3.57 -23.56 21.91
CA PHE A 177 2.68 -23.65 20.76
C PHE A 177 1.31 -23.02 21.06
N ASN A 178 0.96 -22.04 20.24
CA ASN A 178 -0.33 -21.39 20.25
C ASN A 178 -1.18 -21.88 19.07
N HIS A 179 -2.02 -22.88 19.33
CA HIS A 179 -2.91 -23.48 18.34
C HIS A 179 -3.85 -22.45 17.68
N LYS A 180 -4.40 -21.50 18.45
CA LYS A 180 -5.30 -20.48 17.92
C LYS A 180 -4.56 -19.57 16.94
N ALA A 181 -3.39 -19.05 17.32
CA ALA A 181 -2.59 -18.19 16.45
C ALA A 181 -2.10 -18.93 15.19
N ALA A 182 -1.71 -20.20 15.33
CA ALA A 182 -1.31 -21.03 14.20
C ALA A 182 -2.43 -21.13 13.16
N LYS A 183 -3.67 -21.38 13.61
CA LYS A 183 -4.86 -21.40 12.75
C LYS A 183 -5.18 -20.02 12.16
N ASP A 184 -5.26 -18.99 12.99
CA ASP A 184 -5.77 -17.68 12.59
C ASP A 184 -4.81 -16.89 11.70
N THR A 185 -3.53 -17.29 11.62
CA THR A 185 -2.58 -16.77 10.62
C THR A 185 -2.72 -17.40 9.24
N HIS A 186 -3.64 -18.34 9.04
CA HIS A 186 -4.03 -18.92 7.74
C HIS A 186 -5.39 -18.35 7.32
N ILE A 187 -5.35 -17.16 6.72
CA ILE A 187 -6.56 -16.35 6.48
C ILE A 187 -7.22 -16.80 5.17
N PRO A 188 -8.50 -17.18 5.15
CA PRO A 188 -9.20 -17.53 3.92
C PRO A 188 -9.18 -16.40 2.89
N VAL A 189 -8.99 -16.76 1.62
CA VAL A 189 -9.31 -15.86 0.51
C VAL A 189 -10.81 -15.98 0.27
N ASP A 190 -11.55 -14.89 0.49
CA ASP A 190 -12.98 -14.86 0.18
C ASP A 190 -13.22 -15.09 -1.32
N LYS A 191 -14.27 -15.82 -1.66
CA LYS A 191 -14.69 -16.08 -3.04
C LYS A 191 -15.45 -14.90 -3.63
#